data_AF-A0A367XX93-F1
#
_entry.id   AF-A0A367XX93-F1
#
_cell.length_a   1.000
_cell.length_b   1.000
_cell.length_c   1.000
_cell.angle_alpha   90.00
_cell.angle_beta   90.00
_cell.angle_gamma   90.00
#
_symmetry.space_group_name_H-M   'P 1'
#
loop_
_entity.id
_entity.type
_entity.pdbx_description
1 polymer ?
#
loop_
_entity_poly.entity_id
_entity_poly.type
_entity_poly.pdbx_seq_one_letter_code
_entity_poly.pdbx_strand_id
1 'polypeptide(L)'
;MPTATGILLSSVFGTTVRLLQTSMSGSPAKLASKVAGYGLTIGATIGVYLLIIDPTLESNRKLFNRRLELLREQREKKAEFYDFQPAKKELPYKRGAIFGLLDKLGAKYQ
;
A
#
# COMPACT_ATOMS: atom_id res chain seq x y z
N MET A 1 9.71 -9.89 5.54
CA MET A 1 11.07 -10.01 6.10
C MET A 1 11.48 -8.65 6.62
N PRO A 2 11.75 -8.54 7.93
CA PRO A 2 12.01 -7.26 8.56
C PRO A 2 13.28 -6.65 7.98
N THR A 3 13.18 -5.39 7.58
CA THR A 3 14.29 -4.67 6.95
C THR A 3 14.95 -3.74 7.97
N ALA A 4 16.27 -3.60 7.90
CA ALA A 4 17.00 -2.64 8.72
C ALA A 4 16.46 -1.21 8.54
N THR A 5 16.09 -0.84 7.31
CA THR A 5 15.45 0.44 7.00
C THR A 5 14.09 0.58 7.67
N GLY A 6 13.26 -0.47 7.68
CA GLY A 6 11.96 -0.45 8.36
C GLY A 6 12.10 -0.29 9.87
N ILE A 7 13.08 -0.94 10.49
CA ILE A 7 13.39 -0.78 11.91
C ILE A 7 13.89 0.64 12.20
N LEU A 8 14.79 1.18 11.38
CA LEU A 8 15.31 2.54 11.53
C LEU A 8 14.19 3.58 11.40
N LEU A 9 13.36 3.50 10.35
CA LEU A 9 12.21 4.39 10.17
C LEU A 9 11.25 4.32 11.35
N SER A 10 10.98 3.12 11.85
CA SER A 10 10.11 2.92 13.01
C SER A 10 10.71 3.56 14.25
N SER A 11 12.02 3.43 14.47
CA SER A 11 12.70 4.06 15.59
C SER A 11 12.66 5.59 15.50
N VAL A 12 12.93 6.17 14.33
CA VAL A 12 12.81 7.61 14.09
C VAL A 12 11.38 8.07 14.34
N PHE A 13 10.39 7.35 13.84
CA PHE A 13 8.98 7.64 14.09
C PHE A 13 8.61 7.59 15.58
N GLY A 14 9.11 6.59 16.32
CA GLY A 14 8.93 6.52 17.77
C GLY A 14 9.54 7.73 18.48
N THR A 15 10.73 8.16 18.09
CA THR A 15 11.37 9.36 18.66
C THR A 15 10.60 10.64 18.37
N THR A 16 10.07 10.82 17.14
CA THR A 16 9.31 12.02 16.78
C THR A 16 7.97 12.08 17.49
N VAL A 17 7.28 10.95 17.64
CA VAL A 17 6.04 10.86 18.45
C VAL A 17 6.32 11.27 19.89
N ARG A 18 7.41 10.77 20.49
CA ARG A 18 7.77 11.14 21.85
C ARG A 18 8.14 12.62 21.97
N LEU A 19 8.90 13.16 21.03
CA LEU A 19 9.23 14.58 20.97
C LEU A 19 7.97 15.44 20.98
N LEU A 20 7.02 15.14 20.09
CA LEU A 20 5.74 15.84 20.00
C LEU A 20 4.92 15.74 21.31
N GLN A 21 4.84 14.55 21.90
CA GLN A 21 4.16 14.35 23.17
C GLN A 21 4.80 15.21 24.28
N THR A 22 6.13 15.21 24.36
CA THR A 22 6.84 15.98 25.39
C THR A 22 6.71 17.48 25.19
N SER A 23 6.71 17.98 23.95
CA SER A 23 6.48 19.41 23.67
C SER A 23 5.08 19.85 24.07
N MET A 24 4.07 18.97 23.96
CA MET A 24 2.70 19.28 24.38
C MET A 24 2.51 19.21 25.90
N SER A 25 3.27 18.38 26.62
CA SER A 25 3.05 18.15 28.05
C SER A 25 3.57 19.25 28.99
N GLY A 26 4.29 20.25 28.48
CA GLY A 26 4.67 21.47 29.22
C GLY A 26 5.65 21.30 30.40
N SER A 27 5.99 20.08 30.83
CA SER A 27 6.83 19.83 32.01
C SER A 27 8.13 19.07 31.67
N PRO A 28 9.29 19.50 32.20
CA PRO A 28 10.53 18.75 32.05
C PRO A 28 10.48 17.47 32.91
N ALA A 29 10.22 16.34 32.26
CA ALA A 29 10.28 15.04 32.91
C ALA A 29 11.70 14.76 33.46
N LYS A 30 11.78 14.09 34.63
CA LYS A 30 13.04 13.56 35.18
C LYS A 30 13.79 12.75 34.11
N LEU A 31 15.13 12.81 34.11
CA LEU A 31 15.95 12.19 33.06
C LEU A 31 15.65 10.69 32.86
N ALA A 32 15.45 9.93 33.95
CA ALA A 32 15.03 8.53 33.89
C ALA A 32 13.66 8.33 33.20
N SER A 33 12.69 9.22 33.44
CA SER A 33 11.38 9.19 32.80
C SER A 33 11.46 9.57 31.31
N LYS A 34 12.40 10.44 30.93
CA LYS A 34 12.68 10.74 29.52
C LYS A 34 13.20 9.50 28.81
N VAL A 35 14.27 8.87 29.32
CA VAL A 35 14.88 7.68 28.70
C VAL A 35 13.89 6.54 28.60
N ALA A 36 13.15 6.24 29.66
CA ALA A 36 12.11 5.21 29.65
C ALA A 36 11.02 5.50 28.61
N GLY A 37 10.56 6.76 28.51
CA GLY A 37 9.54 7.15 27.54
C GLY A 37 10.00 7.03 26.08
N TYR A 38 11.25 7.39 25.77
CA TYR A 38 11.82 7.18 24.44
C TYR A 38 11.99 5.68 24.13
N GLY A 39 12.49 4.90 25.08
CA GLY A 39 12.62 3.45 24.92
C GLY A 39 11.28 2.78 24.64
N LEU A 40 10.22 3.14 25.39
CA LEU A 40 8.88 2.58 25.21
C LEU A 40 8.26 2.96 23.86
N THR A 41 8.37 4.22 23.44
CA THR A 41 7.79 4.69 22.17
C THR A 41 8.52 4.11 20.95
N ILE A 42 9.85 4.03 21.00
CA ILE A 42 10.66 3.36 19.98
C ILE A 42 10.34 1.86 19.96
N GLY A 43 10.30 1.20 21.12
CA GLY A 43 9.97 -0.21 21.21
C GLY A 43 8.56 -0.53 20.68
N ALA A 44 7.57 0.30 21.02
CA ALA A 44 6.20 0.13 20.56
C ALA A 44 6.09 0.32 19.03
N THR A 45 6.74 1.34 18.47
CA THR A 45 6.70 1.59 17.02
C THR A 45 7.44 0.52 16.22
N ILE A 46 8.58 0.04 16.70
CA ILE A 46 9.25 -1.13 16.13
C ILE A 46 8.35 -2.37 16.25
N GLY A 47 7.68 -2.57 17.38
CA GLY A 47 6.73 -3.66 17.58
C GLY A 47 5.58 -3.64 16.57
N VAL A 48 4.98 -2.47 16.34
CA VAL A 48 3.95 -2.27 15.31
C VAL A 48 4.50 -2.62 13.92
N TYR A 49 5.71 -2.17 13.60
CA TYR A 49 6.33 -2.51 12.32
C TYR A 49 6.51 -4.01 12.14
N LEU A 50 7.10 -4.70 13.12
CA LEU A 50 7.41 -6.13 13.04
C LEU A 50 6.16 -7.02 13.05
N LEU A 51 5.15 -6.66 13.85
CA LEU A 51 3.97 -7.51 14.05
C LEU A 51 2.84 -7.23 13.06
N ILE A 52 2.76 -6.01 12.53
CA ILE A 52 1.62 -5.59 11.71
C ILE A 52 2.07 -5.20 10.31
N ILE A 53 3.02 -4.28 10.18
CA ILE A 53 3.36 -3.70 8.88
C ILE A 53 4.17 -4.67 8.01
N ASP A 54 5.20 -5.31 8.55
CA ASP A 54 6.05 -6.23 7.79
C ASP A 54 5.29 -7.47 7.27
N PRO A 55 4.47 -8.16 8.10
CA PRO A 55 3.71 -9.32 7.65
C PRO A 55 2.65 -8.96 6.60
N THR A 56 2.00 -7.80 6.73
CA THR A 56 1.00 -7.35 5.77
C THR A 56 1.62 -6.99 4.42
N LEU A 57 2.75 -6.29 4.41
CA LEU A 57 3.53 -6.03 3.20
C LEU A 57 3.97 -7.33 2.52
N GLU A 58 4.44 -8.30 3.28
CA GLU A 58 4.87 -9.58 2.74
C GLU A 58 3.71 -10.37 2.12
N SER A 59 2.57 -10.41 2.80
CA SER A 59 1.35 -11.05 2.26
C SER A 59 0.91 -10.41 0.94
N ASN A 60 0.92 -9.08 0.88
CA ASN A 60 0.57 -8.35 -0.34
C ASN A 60 1.57 -8.61 -1.48
N ARG A 61 2.88 -8.63 -1.19
CA ARG A 61 3.90 -8.99 -2.19
C ARG A 61 3.68 -10.40 -2.75
N LYS A 62 3.39 -11.38 -1.89
CA LYS A 62 3.07 -12.76 -2.32
C LYS A 62 1.85 -12.79 -3.23
N LEU A 63 0.78 -12.05 -2.88
CA LEU A 63 -0.42 -11.95 -3.70
C LEU A 63 -0.13 -11.35 -5.09
N PHE A 64 0.62 -10.24 -5.14
CA PHE A 64 0.98 -9.59 -6.41
C PHE A 64 1.85 -10.49 -7.28
N ASN A 65 2.85 -11.15 -6.71
CA ASN A 65 3.70 -12.08 -7.45
C ASN A 65 2.88 -13.22 -8.05
N ARG A 66 1.96 -13.81 -7.28
CA ARG A 66 1.07 -14.86 -7.78
C ARG A 66 0.17 -14.38 -8.93
N ARG A 67 -0.36 -13.16 -8.83
CA ARG A 67 -1.16 -12.57 -9.92
C ARG A 67 -0.33 -12.29 -11.17
N LEU A 68 0.90 -11.82 -11.00
CA LEU A 68 1.82 -11.60 -12.11
C LEU A 68 2.21 -12.91 -12.81
N GLU A 69 2.43 -13.98 -12.04
CA GLU A 69 2.71 -15.31 -12.56
C GLU A 69 1.55 -15.85 -13.39
N LEU A 70 0.32 -15.80 -12.87
CA LEU A 70 -0.88 -16.18 -13.62
C LEU A 70 -1.06 -15.38 -14.92
N LEU A 71 -0.74 -14.08 -14.90
CA LEU A 71 -0.79 -13.25 -16.10
C LEU A 71 0.29 -13.63 -17.12
N ARG A 72 1.47 -14.08 -16.68
CA ARG A 72 2.51 -14.60 -17.58
C ARG A 72 2.08 -15.91 -18.22
N GLU A 73 1.56 -16.86 -17.44
CA GLU A 73 1.01 -18.12 -17.95
C GLU A 73 -0.12 -17.89 -18.96
N GLN A 74 -1.01 -16.93 -18.70
CA GLN A 74 -2.08 -16.57 -19.64
C GLN A 74 -1.54 -15.97 -20.94
N ARG A 75 -0.47 -15.18 -20.89
CA ARG A 75 0.17 -14.63 -22.09
C ARG A 75 0.85 -15.73 -22.91
N GLU A 76 1.52 -16.67 -22.26
CA GLU A 76 2.15 -17.81 -22.94
C GLU A 76 1.10 -18.67 -23.64
N LYS A 77 0.01 -19.03 -22.95
CA LYS A 77 -1.13 -19.72 -23.57
C LYS A 77 -1.74 -18.92 -24.71
N LYS A 78 -1.91 -17.60 -24.54
CA LYS A 78 -2.43 -16.74 -25.61
C LYS A 78 -1.50 -16.72 -26.83
N ALA A 79 -0.18 -16.75 -26.63
CA ALA A 79 0.79 -16.85 -27.71
C ALA A 79 0.70 -18.22 -28.42
N GLU A 80 0.44 -19.30 -27.67
CA GLU A 80 0.25 -20.66 -28.20
C GLU A 80 -1.04 -20.80 -29.02
N PHE A 81 -2.12 -20.08 -28.68
CA PHE A 81 -3.40 -20.11 -29.41
C PHE A 81 -3.55 -18.99 -30.48
N TYR A 82 -2.50 -18.24 -30.80
CA TYR A 82 -2.57 -17.06 -31.69
C TYR A 82 -2.68 -17.40 -33.20
N ASP A 83 -2.74 -18.69 -33.58
CA ASP A 83 -3.00 -19.11 -34.97
C ASP A 83 -4.49 -19.17 -35.34
N PHE A 84 -5.40 -18.97 -34.38
CA PHE A 84 -6.83 -18.84 -34.69
C PHE A 84 -7.20 -17.37 -34.83
N GLN A 85 -7.51 -16.96 -36.07
CA GLN A 85 -7.99 -15.62 -36.42
C GLN A 85 -8.96 -15.08 -35.36
N PRO A 86 -8.77 -13.85 -34.86
CA PRO A 86 -9.76 -13.25 -33.98
C PRO A 86 -11.03 -13.02 -34.81
N ALA A 87 -12.02 -13.89 -34.66
CA ALA A 87 -13.39 -13.54 -35.00
C ALA A 87 -13.66 -12.22 -34.27
N LYS A 88 -13.87 -11.14 -35.04
CA LYS A 88 -14.24 -9.83 -34.52
C LYS A 88 -15.55 -10.00 -33.73
N LYS A 89 -15.45 -10.32 -32.45
CA LYS A 89 -16.55 -10.15 -31.52
C LYS A 89 -16.62 -8.67 -31.23
N GLU A 90 -17.46 -7.99 -31.98
CA GLU A 90 -18.00 -6.70 -31.56
C GLU A 90 -18.63 -6.91 -30.19
N LEU A 91 -17.94 -6.46 -29.15
CA LEU A 91 -18.52 -6.39 -27.82
C LEU A 91 -19.56 -5.27 -27.88
N PRO A 92 -20.85 -5.52 -27.63
CA PRO A 92 -21.82 -4.45 -27.47
C PRO A 92 -21.52 -3.80 -26.12
N TYR A 93 -20.56 -2.87 -26.10
CA TYR A 93 -20.21 -2.12 -24.92
C TYR A 93 -21.36 -1.14 -24.64
N LYS A 94 -22.40 -1.60 -23.94
CA LYS A 94 -23.38 -0.72 -23.33
C LYS A 94 -22.68 0.04 -22.21
N ARG A 95 -22.10 1.19 -22.54
CA ARG A 95 -21.67 2.18 -21.54
C ARG A 95 -22.86 2.44 -20.61
N GLY A 96 -22.69 2.18 -19.32
CA GLY A 96 -23.75 2.33 -18.33
C GLY A 96 -24.31 3.76 -18.30
N ALA A 97 -25.51 3.95 -17.73
CA ALA A 97 -26.27 5.20 -17.76
C ALA A 97 -25.47 6.46 -17.34
N ILE A 98 -24.49 6.29 -16.46
CA ILE A 98 -23.61 7.37 -15.97
C ILE A 98 -22.72 7.92 -17.09
N PHE A 99 -22.17 7.05 -17.95
CA PHE A 99 -21.34 7.48 -19.08
C PHE A 99 -22.17 8.12 -20.20
N GLY A 100 -23.43 7.69 -20.37
CA GLY A 100 -24.36 8.36 -21.29
C GLY A 100 -24.77 9.77 -20.83
N LEU A 101 -24.80 10.02 -19.52
CA LEU A 101 -25.02 11.37 -18.96
C LEU A 101 -23.80 12.28 -19.16
N LEU A 102 -22.59 11.74 -18.99
CA LEU A 102 -21.35 12.47 -19.27
C LEU A 102 -21.22 12.86 -20.75
N ASP A 103 -21.53 11.95 -21.67
CA ASP A 103 -21.53 12.26 -23.11
C ASP A 103 -22.60 13.32 -23.47
N LYS A 104 -23.80 13.27 -22.85
CA LYS A 104 -24.84 14.31 -23.04
C LYS A 104 -24.44 15.68 -22.49
N LEU A 105 -23.72 15.73 -21.38
CA LEU A 105 -23.25 16.98 -20.78
C LEU A 105 -22.01 17.53 -21.50
N GLY A 106 -21.16 16.67 -22.05
CA GLY A 106 -19.98 17.04 -22.84
C GLY A 106 -20.31 17.51 -24.26
N ALA A 107 -21.38 16.99 -24.88
CA ALA A 107 -21.79 17.37 -26.24
C ALA A 107 -22.32 18.81 -26.39
N LYS A 108 -22.48 19.56 -25.29
CA LYS A 108 -22.94 20.96 -25.32
C LYS A 108 -21.79 21.98 -25.44
N TYR A 109 -20.53 21.52 -25.50
CA TYR A 109 -19.33 22.35 -25.65
C TYR A 109 -18.55 22.04 -26.94
N GLN A 110 -19.26 21.65 -28.00
CA GLN A 110 -18.78 21.73 -29.39
C GLN A 110 -19.74 22.56 -30.22
#